data_AF-A0A7S2E586-F1
#
_entry.id   AF-A0A7S2E586-F1
#
_cell.length_a   1.000
_cell.length_b   1.000
_cell.length_c   1.000
_cell.angle_alpha   90.00
_cell.angle_beta   90.00
_cell.angle_gamma   90.00
#
_symmetry.space_group_name_H-M   'P 1'
#
loop_
_entity.id
_entity.type
_entity.pdbx_description
1 polymer ?
#
loop_
_entity_poly.entity_id
_entity_poly.type
_entity_poly.pdbx_seq_one_letter_code
_entity_poly.pdbx_strand_id
1 'polypeptide(L)'
;MPPALVDHLNGNAIFNVTHPLMEDIASELRKEQDTYFNAIPYDYRISQMWTEGSKGIASVFPYKQMLDETGNPIVLPAKTELFRSWYEKYGEEQPMKETHILTNYGDTNFLAKDVEGIPLVHGKGIYSAHEPKKQKITLVVSDWDMGYSDQLLKVLDHNNHPFSEILVMRQGVPSSILSMFYQGENKEDDIHVNTAYVRYIDRSAPDFMDLCEAPVRTEYFMMTNAYHKVSPDINIMFTPKDDLSGIPGRPLIPFTPSETEYCHEYPACVETLKHGREIFGDLDKIVLDFDMLYKTSARNDFCNFWTTAHGPNGALLSRRGKVNVLPYIPRGPTATSYVAYLYSIGLADEMYAFSDRTMHGSRDAFLKVLEGDEQINSRLTWFGVPGFKHHKSVQQCAPMNEPSKQCGSTSENVPKNCCQNQSLECSAKTDMCVSVYQYSSLDR
;
A
#
# COMPACT_ATOMS: atom_id res chain seq x y z
N MET A 1 -27.18 -1.64 -16.17
CA MET A 1 -26.91 -0.66 -15.09
C MET A 1 -28.18 0.16 -14.89
N PRO A 2 -28.64 0.43 -13.65
CA PRO A 2 -29.86 1.24 -13.43
C PRO A 2 -29.71 2.64 -14.07
N PRO A 3 -30.76 3.21 -14.71
CA PRO A 3 -30.66 4.52 -15.35
C PRO A 3 -30.19 5.63 -14.42
N ALA A 4 -30.72 5.69 -13.19
CA ALA A 4 -30.28 6.64 -12.18
C ALA A 4 -28.81 6.46 -11.76
N LEU A 5 -28.20 5.29 -11.99
CA LEU A 5 -26.77 5.09 -11.73
C LEU A 5 -25.92 5.59 -12.92
N VAL A 6 -26.48 5.57 -14.13
CA VAL A 6 -25.84 6.13 -15.33
C VAL A 6 -25.94 7.66 -15.32
N ASP A 7 -27.07 8.18 -14.86
CA ASP A 7 -27.33 9.62 -14.66
C ASP A 7 -26.93 10.09 -13.25
N HIS A 8 -26.17 9.27 -12.50
CA HIS A 8 -25.73 9.64 -11.16
C HIS A 8 -24.73 10.78 -11.27
N LEU A 9 -25.11 11.93 -10.72
CA LEU A 9 -24.14 12.98 -10.44
C LEU A 9 -23.28 12.44 -9.30
N ASN A 10 -22.05 12.05 -9.62
CA ASN A 10 -21.07 11.58 -8.64
C ASN A 10 -21.07 12.51 -7.40
N GLY A 11 -20.64 12.03 -6.22
CA GLY A 11 -20.56 12.80 -4.96
C GLY A 11 -19.80 14.15 -5.00
N ASN A 12 -19.35 14.58 -6.17
CA ASN A 12 -18.71 15.84 -6.52
C ASN A 12 -19.67 16.92 -7.04
N ALA A 13 -20.99 16.71 -7.03
CA ALA A 13 -21.93 17.74 -7.47
C ALA A 13 -22.01 18.91 -6.48
N ILE A 14 -22.02 20.15 -6.98
CA ILE A 14 -22.41 21.32 -6.16
C ILE A 14 -23.91 21.48 -6.26
N PHE A 15 -24.57 21.37 -5.11
CA PHE A 15 -26.00 21.59 -4.98
C PHE A 15 -26.27 23.04 -4.61
N ASN A 16 -27.11 23.73 -5.39
CA ASN A 16 -27.61 25.02 -4.98
C ASN A 16 -28.68 24.83 -3.89
N VAL A 17 -28.26 24.82 -2.62
CA VAL A 17 -29.17 24.61 -1.47
C VAL A 17 -30.22 25.71 -1.30
N THR A 18 -30.09 26.84 -1.99
CA THR A 18 -31.11 27.91 -2.00
C THR A 18 -32.15 27.73 -3.10
N HIS A 19 -31.97 26.75 -3.98
CA HIS A 19 -32.93 26.45 -5.04
C HIS A 19 -34.15 25.73 -4.45
N PRO A 20 -35.40 26.13 -4.76
CA PRO A 20 -36.61 25.51 -4.17
C PRO A 20 -36.70 24.00 -4.37
N LEU A 21 -36.30 23.48 -5.55
CA LEU A 21 -36.20 22.03 -5.76
C LEU A 21 -35.29 21.33 -4.74
N MET A 22 -34.17 21.93 -4.36
CA MET A 22 -33.26 21.32 -3.38
C MET A 22 -33.85 21.33 -1.98
N GLU A 23 -34.69 22.32 -1.64
CA GLU A 23 -35.45 22.31 -0.39
C GLU A 23 -36.50 21.17 -0.38
N ASP A 24 -37.21 20.97 -1.50
CA ASP A 24 -38.18 19.89 -1.66
C ASP A 24 -37.50 18.51 -1.58
N ILE A 25 -36.36 18.33 -2.26
CA ILE A 25 -35.52 17.13 -2.20
C ILE A 25 -35.04 16.88 -0.77
N ALA A 26 -34.50 17.89 -0.09
CA ALA A 26 -34.01 17.76 1.28
C ALA A 26 -35.16 17.42 2.26
N SER A 27 -36.35 17.99 2.05
CA SER A 27 -37.55 17.67 2.80
C SER A 27 -37.93 16.20 2.64
N GLU A 28 -37.84 15.66 1.43
CA GLU A 28 -38.17 14.27 1.16
C GLU A 28 -37.13 13.28 1.68
N LEU A 29 -35.84 13.60 1.57
CA LEU A 29 -34.78 12.81 2.20
C LEU A 29 -35.00 12.70 3.71
N ARG A 30 -35.47 13.75 4.38
CA ARG A 30 -35.84 13.69 5.82
C ARG A 30 -37.04 12.78 6.08
N LYS A 31 -38.06 12.80 5.21
CA LYS A 31 -39.20 11.86 5.34
C LYS A 31 -38.80 10.41 5.08
N GLU A 32 -37.78 10.21 4.26
CA GLU A 32 -37.24 8.90 3.89
C GLU A 32 -36.24 8.34 4.91
N GLN A 33 -35.83 9.13 5.92
CA GLN A 33 -34.77 8.79 6.88
C GLN A 33 -35.04 7.49 7.66
N ASP A 34 -36.29 7.21 8.02
CA ASP A 34 -36.68 6.02 8.80
C ASP A 34 -37.18 4.86 7.91
N THR A 35 -36.82 4.88 6.63
CA THR A 35 -37.24 3.88 5.65
C THR A 35 -36.03 3.23 4.97
N TYR A 36 -36.26 2.21 4.14
CA TYR A 36 -35.19 1.60 3.36
C TYR A 36 -34.46 2.55 2.39
N PHE A 37 -35.05 3.69 2.05
CA PHE A 37 -34.37 4.73 1.26
C PHE A 37 -33.11 5.26 1.96
N ASN A 38 -33.06 5.26 3.29
CA ASN A 38 -31.89 5.73 4.06
C ASN A 38 -30.65 4.83 3.89
N ALA A 39 -30.82 3.59 3.41
CA ALA A 39 -29.69 2.74 3.04
C ALA A 39 -28.99 3.22 1.75
N ILE A 40 -29.66 4.03 0.93
CA ILE A 40 -29.15 4.54 -0.35
C ILE A 40 -28.34 5.82 -0.08
N PRO A 41 -27.08 5.92 -0.58
CA PRO A 41 -26.31 7.16 -0.49
C PRO A 41 -27.10 8.36 -1.01
N TYR A 42 -27.03 9.48 -0.29
CA TYR A 42 -27.91 10.63 -0.53
C TYR A 42 -27.79 11.17 -1.96
N ASP A 43 -26.58 11.22 -2.52
CA ASP A 43 -26.28 11.67 -3.88
C ASP A 43 -26.91 10.75 -4.92
N TYR A 44 -26.82 9.43 -4.70
CA TYR A 44 -27.48 8.46 -5.55
C TYR A 44 -29.01 8.55 -5.42
N ARG A 45 -29.53 8.77 -4.21
CA ARG A 45 -30.96 8.95 -4.00
C ARG A 45 -31.48 10.23 -4.67
N ILE A 46 -30.71 11.32 -4.66
CA ILE A 46 -31.04 12.56 -5.39
C ILE A 46 -31.12 12.29 -6.90
N SER A 47 -30.16 11.54 -7.47
CA SER A 47 -30.23 11.15 -8.89
C SER A 47 -31.46 10.27 -9.18
N GLN A 48 -31.80 9.33 -8.30
CA GLN A 48 -33.03 8.56 -8.39
C GLN A 48 -34.30 9.42 -8.42
N MET A 49 -34.41 10.42 -7.53
CA MET A 49 -35.53 11.38 -7.53
C MET A 49 -35.59 12.16 -8.85
N TRP A 50 -34.43 12.59 -9.36
CA TRP A 50 -34.34 13.31 -10.63
C TRP A 50 -34.73 12.44 -11.83
N THR A 51 -34.24 11.19 -11.91
CA THR A 51 -34.60 10.24 -12.96
C THR A 51 -36.07 9.86 -12.92
N GLU A 52 -36.64 9.65 -11.72
CA GLU A 52 -38.07 9.40 -11.55
C GLU A 52 -38.91 10.58 -12.09
N GLY A 53 -38.54 11.81 -11.74
CA GLY A 53 -39.26 13.01 -12.19
C GLY A 53 -39.11 13.30 -13.67
N SER A 54 -37.88 13.27 -14.19
CA SER A 54 -37.56 13.63 -15.58
C SER A 54 -37.92 12.56 -16.60
N LYS A 55 -37.76 11.28 -16.25
CA LYS A 55 -37.96 10.15 -17.17
C LYS A 55 -39.17 9.29 -16.83
N GLY A 56 -39.82 9.51 -15.68
CA GLY A 56 -40.96 8.70 -15.25
C GLY A 56 -40.59 7.25 -14.87
N ILE A 57 -39.31 6.97 -14.65
CA ILE A 57 -38.81 5.62 -14.36
C ILE A 57 -38.71 5.45 -12.84
N ALA A 58 -39.52 4.58 -12.26
CA ALA A 58 -39.49 4.29 -10.82
C ALA A 58 -38.11 3.79 -10.36
N SER A 59 -37.72 4.22 -9.15
CA SER A 59 -36.45 3.81 -8.57
C SER A 59 -36.44 2.35 -8.16
N VAL A 60 -35.32 1.68 -8.43
CA VAL A 60 -35.05 0.31 -8.00
C VAL A 60 -34.13 0.34 -6.80
N PHE A 61 -34.40 -0.50 -5.81
CA PHE A 61 -33.52 -0.65 -4.66
C PHE A 61 -32.17 -1.25 -5.09
N PRO A 62 -31.03 -0.61 -4.80
CA PRO A 62 -29.75 -1.04 -5.37
C PRO A 62 -29.13 -2.25 -4.65
N TYR A 63 -29.49 -2.50 -3.40
CA TYR A 63 -28.91 -3.57 -2.58
C TYR A 63 -29.79 -4.81 -2.59
N LYS A 64 -29.68 -5.63 -3.65
CA LYS A 64 -30.47 -6.87 -3.82
C LYS A 64 -30.30 -7.88 -2.69
N GLN A 65 -29.18 -7.80 -1.96
CA GLN A 65 -28.84 -8.66 -0.84
C GLN A 65 -29.56 -8.28 0.46
N MET A 66 -30.08 -7.05 0.58
CA MET A 66 -30.88 -6.68 1.74
C MET A 66 -32.33 -7.12 1.51
N LEU A 67 -32.87 -7.76 2.53
CA LEU A 67 -34.23 -8.28 2.55
C LEU A 67 -35.04 -7.52 3.60
N ASP A 68 -36.35 -7.47 3.40
CA ASP A 68 -37.27 -6.94 4.41
C ASP A 68 -37.39 -7.89 5.62
N GLU A 69 -38.18 -7.48 6.63
CA GLU A 69 -38.42 -8.29 7.84
C GLU A 69 -39.05 -9.67 7.55
N THR A 70 -39.62 -9.86 6.36
CA THR A 70 -40.24 -11.11 5.90
C THR A 70 -39.31 -11.96 5.03
N GLY A 71 -38.08 -11.50 4.78
CA GLY A 71 -37.10 -12.19 3.93
C GLY A 71 -37.30 -11.98 2.43
N ASN A 72 -38.11 -11.00 2.01
CA ASN A 72 -38.33 -10.69 0.61
C ASN A 72 -37.44 -9.54 0.12
N PRO A 73 -37.13 -9.45 -1.19
CA PRO A 73 -36.40 -8.32 -1.73
C PRO A 73 -37.13 -7.01 -1.47
N ILE A 74 -36.39 -6.00 -0.98
CA ILE A 74 -36.94 -4.68 -0.68
C ILE A 74 -37.46 -4.02 -1.98
N VAL A 75 -38.72 -3.60 -1.96
CA VAL A 75 -39.35 -2.81 -3.02
C VAL A 75 -39.58 -1.40 -2.50
N LEU A 76 -38.99 -0.42 -3.18
CA LEU A 76 -39.20 0.99 -2.85
C LEU A 76 -40.57 1.45 -3.37
N PRO A 77 -41.36 2.19 -2.58
CA PRO A 77 -42.59 2.79 -3.07
C PRO A 77 -42.27 3.82 -4.15
N ALA A 78 -42.89 3.67 -5.32
CA ALA A 78 -42.72 4.61 -6.43
C ALA A 78 -43.30 5.98 -6.06
N LYS A 79 -42.51 7.04 -6.26
CA LYS A 79 -42.91 8.43 -6.00
C LYS A 79 -42.90 9.26 -7.29
N THR A 80 -43.09 8.59 -8.42
CA THR A 80 -42.97 9.16 -9.76
C THR A 80 -43.84 10.40 -9.97
N GLU A 81 -45.10 10.41 -9.52
CA GLU A 81 -45.95 11.59 -9.70
C GLU A 81 -45.53 12.79 -8.85
N LEU A 82 -45.02 12.56 -7.63
CA LEU A 82 -44.46 13.60 -6.80
C LEU A 82 -43.25 14.23 -7.51
N PHE A 83 -42.29 13.42 -7.92
CA PHE A 83 -41.06 13.90 -8.55
C PHE A 83 -41.31 14.49 -9.94
N ARG A 84 -42.30 13.99 -10.68
CA ARG A 84 -42.72 14.58 -11.96
C ARG A 84 -43.25 16.00 -11.75
N SER A 85 -44.07 16.23 -10.72
CA SER A 85 -44.57 17.58 -10.42
C SER A 85 -43.45 18.56 -10.09
N TRP A 86 -42.39 18.10 -9.44
CA TRP A 86 -41.20 18.92 -9.18
C TRP A 86 -40.41 19.18 -10.46
N TYR A 87 -40.22 18.17 -11.29
CA TYR A 87 -39.53 18.32 -12.57
C TYR A 87 -40.27 19.26 -13.52
N GLU A 88 -41.60 19.18 -13.59
CA GLU A 88 -42.42 20.11 -14.38
C GLU A 88 -42.31 21.56 -13.87
N LYS A 89 -42.12 21.73 -12.56
CA LYS A 89 -42.03 23.05 -11.93
C LYS A 89 -40.63 23.66 -12.00
N TYR A 90 -39.59 22.83 -11.97
CA TYR A 90 -38.20 23.26 -11.72
C TYR A 90 -37.18 22.70 -12.71
N GLY A 91 -37.54 21.74 -13.56
CA GLY A 91 -36.60 20.93 -14.35
C GLY A 91 -35.85 21.70 -15.44
N GLU A 92 -36.33 22.89 -15.83
CA GLU A 92 -35.63 23.79 -16.74
C GLU A 92 -34.51 24.59 -16.05
N GLU A 93 -34.63 24.82 -14.74
CA GLU A 93 -33.57 25.43 -13.93
C GLU A 93 -32.57 24.32 -13.58
N GLN A 94 -31.26 24.53 -13.83
CA GLN A 94 -30.23 23.55 -13.45
C GLN A 94 -29.94 23.70 -11.94
N PRO A 95 -30.57 22.90 -11.06
CA PRO A 95 -30.45 23.06 -9.61
C PRO A 95 -29.17 22.42 -9.08
N MET A 96 -28.62 21.53 -9.90
CA MET A 96 -27.47 20.70 -9.68
C MET A 96 -26.56 20.93 -10.88
N LYS A 97 -25.32 21.31 -10.61
CA LYS A 97 -24.32 21.47 -11.66
C LYS A 97 -23.20 20.49 -11.40
N GLU A 98 -22.95 19.61 -12.35
CA GLU A 98 -21.72 18.84 -12.35
C GLU A 98 -20.55 19.81 -12.43
N THR A 99 -19.72 19.83 -11.40
CA THR A 99 -18.45 20.51 -11.50
C THR A 99 -17.52 19.64 -12.32
N HIS A 100 -16.79 20.25 -13.26
CA HIS A 100 -15.62 19.59 -13.80
C HIS A 100 -14.68 19.23 -12.65
N ILE A 101 -14.33 17.95 -12.57
CA ILE A 101 -13.30 17.47 -11.66
C ILE A 101 -12.00 18.13 -12.12
N LEU A 102 -11.58 19.19 -11.41
CA LEU A 102 -10.32 19.87 -11.70
C LEU A 102 -9.14 18.98 -11.35
N THR A 103 -9.27 18.19 -10.27
CA THR A 103 -8.32 17.15 -9.89
C THR A 103 -9.02 16.12 -9.01
N ASN A 104 -8.83 14.82 -9.28
CA ASN A 104 -9.34 13.74 -8.43
C ASN A 104 -8.24 13.33 -7.44
N TYR A 105 -8.38 13.76 -6.19
CA TYR A 105 -7.52 13.31 -5.08
C TYR A 105 -8.18 12.19 -4.27
N GLY A 106 -9.29 11.61 -4.73
CA GLY A 106 -10.02 10.54 -4.05
C GLY A 106 -9.15 9.30 -3.78
N ASP A 107 -8.10 9.12 -4.56
CA ASP A 107 -7.19 7.97 -4.47
C ASP A 107 -5.91 8.26 -3.66
N THR A 108 -5.73 9.45 -3.06
CA THR A 108 -4.57 9.71 -2.18
C THR A 108 -4.90 10.70 -1.05
N ASN A 109 -4.33 10.51 0.13
CA ASN A 109 -4.26 11.57 1.14
C ASN A 109 -3.46 12.78 0.57
N PHE A 110 -3.87 14.00 0.91
CA PHE A 110 -3.25 15.23 0.39
C PHE A 110 -2.91 16.21 1.51
N LEU A 111 -1.91 17.05 1.24
CA LEU A 111 -1.56 18.18 2.09
C LEU A 111 -2.38 19.41 1.68
N ALA A 112 -2.60 20.33 2.62
CA ALA A 112 -3.30 21.59 2.32
C ALA A 112 -2.66 22.38 1.15
N LYS A 113 -1.33 22.36 1.04
CA LYS A 113 -0.57 22.99 -0.07
C LYS A 113 -0.85 22.35 -1.43
N ASP A 114 -1.20 21.06 -1.47
CA ASP A 114 -1.44 20.33 -2.72
C ASP A 114 -2.76 20.78 -3.37
N VAL A 115 -3.59 21.49 -2.61
CA VAL A 115 -4.94 21.89 -3.02
C VAL A 115 -5.19 23.38 -2.87
N GLU A 116 -4.14 24.17 -2.63
CA GLU A 116 -4.23 25.62 -2.55
C GLU A 116 -4.64 26.21 -3.91
N GLY A 117 -5.68 27.05 -3.90
CA GLY A 117 -6.25 27.62 -5.14
C GLY A 117 -7.19 26.69 -5.91
N ILE A 118 -7.44 25.47 -5.41
CA ILE A 118 -8.45 24.57 -5.98
C ILE A 118 -9.82 24.89 -5.35
N PRO A 119 -10.84 25.27 -6.15
CA PRO A 119 -12.13 25.74 -5.62
C PRO A 119 -12.98 24.62 -5.00
N LEU A 120 -12.76 23.36 -5.41
CA LEU A 120 -13.43 22.19 -4.84
C LEU A 120 -12.47 21.00 -4.84
N VAL A 121 -12.28 20.42 -3.67
CA VAL A 121 -11.40 19.26 -3.46
C VAL A 121 -12.25 18.14 -2.88
N HIS A 122 -12.39 17.05 -3.63
CA HIS A 122 -12.95 15.83 -3.08
C HIS A 122 -11.82 15.02 -2.46
N GLY A 123 -11.86 14.89 -1.14
CA GLY A 123 -10.74 14.44 -0.36
C GLY A 123 -11.18 13.87 0.98
N LYS A 124 -10.61 12.74 1.39
CA LYS A 124 -11.05 12.06 2.62
C LYS A 124 -10.57 12.77 3.90
N GLY A 125 -9.46 13.48 3.84
CA GLY A 125 -8.92 14.24 4.97
C GLY A 125 -7.83 15.22 4.54
N ILE A 126 -7.78 16.36 5.21
CA ILE A 126 -6.70 17.34 5.06
C ILE A 126 -5.67 17.04 6.13
N TYR A 127 -4.42 16.81 5.73
CA TYR A 127 -3.33 16.53 6.64
C TYR A 127 -2.32 17.67 6.70
N SER A 128 -1.61 17.75 7.82
CA SER A 128 -0.50 18.67 8.01
C SER A 128 0.80 18.05 7.48
N ALA A 129 1.64 18.86 6.85
CA ALA A 129 2.96 18.43 6.44
C ALA A 129 3.87 18.30 7.67
N HIS A 130 4.84 17.39 7.59
CA HIS A 130 5.99 17.38 8.49
C HIS A 130 6.63 18.78 8.60
N GLU A 131 6.98 19.17 9.82
CA GLU A 131 7.68 20.42 10.11
C GLU A 131 9.13 20.15 10.56
N PRO A 132 10.14 20.28 9.67
CA PRO A 132 11.53 19.95 9.97
C PRO A 132 12.13 20.70 11.17
N LYS A 133 11.61 21.89 11.48
CA LYS A 133 12.05 22.70 12.62
C LYS A 133 11.57 22.14 13.96
N LYS A 134 10.44 21.42 13.98
CA LYS A 134 9.83 20.87 15.20
C LYS A 134 10.19 19.40 15.38
N GLN A 135 10.25 18.65 14.30
CA GLN A 135 10.44 17.20 14.31
C GLN A 135 11.62 16.84 13.41
N LYS A 136 12.68 16.29 14.01
CA LYS A 136 13.81 15.76 13.25
C LYS A 136 13.55 14.30 12.92
N ILE A 137 13.84 13.91 11.67
CA ILE A 137 13.65 12.56 11.17
C ILE A 137 14.97 12.03 10.65
N THR A 138 15.37 10.84 11.09
CA THR A 138 16.51 10.12 10.53
C THR A 138 16.03 9.18 9.41
N LEU A 139 16.78 9.08 8.31
CA LEU A 139 16.63 8.01 7.34
C LEU A 139 17.63 6.90 7.66
N VAL A 140 17.15 5.69 7.92
CA VAL A 140 18.00 4.51 8.07
C VAL A 140 18.01 3.74 6.75
N VAL A 141 19.18 3.57 6.15
CA VAL A 141 19.41 2.83 4.91
C VAL A 141 20.08 1.50 5.25
N SER A 142 19.35 0.41 5.04
CA SER A 142 19.89 -0.95 5.15
C SER A 142 20.67 -1.28 3.88
N ASP A 143 22.01 -1.17 3.92
CA ASP A 143 22.86 -1.48 2.77
C ASP A 143 23.08 -2.99 2.66
N TRP A 144 22.28 -3.66 1.82
CA TRP A 144 22.32 -5.13 1.70
C TRP A 144 23.47 -5.61 0.82
N ASP A 145 23.85 -4.82 -0.18
CA ASP A 145 24.87 -5.16 -1.16
C ASP A 145 25.85 -3.98 -1.24
N MET A 146 27.08 -4.20 -0.75
CA MET A 146 28.12 -3.16 -0.62
C MET A 146 28.15 -2.20 -1.82
N GLY A 147 27.73 -0.95 -1.60
CA GLY A 147 27.88 0.16 -2.55
C GLY A 147 26.63 0.57 -3.33
N TYR A 148 25.48 -0.11 -3.19
CA TYR A 148 24.24 0.39 -3.80
C TYR A 148 23.65 1.57 -3.03
N SER A 149 23.96 1.71 -1.74
CA SER A 149 23.58 2.91 -0.97
C SER A 149 24.09 4.20 -1.61
N ASP A 150 25.23 4.17 -2.30
CA ASP A 150 25.78 5.35 -2.97
C ASP A 150 24.88 5.90 -4.06
N GLN A 151 24.08 5.04 -4.71
CA GLN A 151 23.11 5.49 -5.71
C GLN A 151 21.97 6.27 -5.06
N LEU A 152 21.47 5.79 -3.91
CA LEU A 152 20.48 6.49 -3.10
C LEU A 152 21.06 7.84 -2.66
N LEU A 153 22.27 7.84 -2.08
CA LEU A 153 22.92 9.04 -1.54
C LEU A 153 23.23 10.09 -2.61
N LYS A 154 23.58 9.69 -3.83
CA LYS A 154 23.83 10.62 -4.95
C LYS A 154 22.59 11.39 -5.39
N VAL A 155 21.41 10.80 -5.23
CA VAL A 155 20.12 11.39 -5.65
C VAL A 155 19.47 12.19 -4.52
N LEU A 156 19.96 12.06 -3.28
CA LEU A 156 19.52 12.90 -2.18
C LEU A 156 20.02 14.34 -2.38
N ASP A 157 19.11 15.20 -2.81
CA ASP A 157 19.28 16.64 -2.80
C ASP A 157 18.69 17.22 -1.51
N HIS A 158 19.48 18.05 -0.83
CA HIS A 158 19.16 18.67 0.46
C HIS A 158 17.85 19.44 0.51
N ASN A 159 17.44 20.02 -0.62
CA ASN A 159 16.24 20.84 -0.67
C ASN A 159 14.97 20.03 -0.86
N ASN A 160 15.07 18.70 -1.03
CA ASN A 160 13.97 17.89 -1.51
C ASN A 160 13.71 16.62 -0.67
N HIS A 161 14.07 16.61 0.61
CA HIS A 161 13.72 15.52 1.53
C HIS A 161 13.53 15.99 2.99
N PRO A 162 12.75 15.27 3.81
CA PRO A 162 12.45 15.65 5.20
C PRO A 162 13.53 15.23 6.22
N PHE A 163 14.55 14.48 5.79
CA PHE A 163 15.51 13.84 6.70
C PHE A 163 16.62 14.79 7.16
N SER A 164 16.85 14.84 8.48
CA SER A 164 17.91 15.64 9.11
C SER A 164 19.23 14.88 9.31
N GLU A 165 19.18 13.56 9.27
CA GLU A 165 20.32 12.64 9.42
C GLU A 165 20.05 11.42 8.56
N ILE A 166 21.10 10.83 7.99
CA ILE A 166 21.04 9.58 7.25
C ILE A 166 22.00 8.60 7.92
N LEU A 167 21.51 7.43 8.33
CA LEU A 167 22.31 6.34 8.87
C LEU A 167 22.38 5.23 7.83
N VAL A 168 23.57 4.86 7.39
CA VAL A 168 23.77 3.74 6.46
C VAL A 168 24.30 2.55 7.25
N MET A 169 23.46 1.53 7.40
CA MET A 169 23.80 0.26 8.05
C MET A 169 24.54 -0.62 7.04
N ARG A 170 25.85 -0.83 7.24
CA ARG A 170 26.72 -1.61 6.35
C ARG A 170 27.02 -2.97 6.93
N GLN A 171 27.29 -3.94 6.06
CA GLN A 171 27.79 -5.22 6.53
C GLN A 171 29.18 -5.01 7.15
N GLY A 172 29.35 -5.41 8.42
CA GLY A 172 30.65 -5.36 9.07
C GLY A 172 31.64 -6.26 8.33
N VAL A 173 32.58 -5.65 7.60
CA VAL A 173 33.67 -6.39 6.99
C VAL A 173 34.65 -6.73 8.11
N PRO A 174 35.05 -8.00 8.31
CA PRO A 174 36.09 -8.33 9.27
C PRO A 174 37.35 -7.50 8.97
N SER A 175 37.95 -6.88 9.98
CA SER A 175 39.09 -5.94 9.80
C SER A 175 40.26 -6.54 9.02
N SER A 176 40.38 -7.88 8.97
CA SER A 176 41.38 -8.62 8.19
C SER A 176 41.16 -8.61 6.66
N ILE A 177 39.93 -8.42 6.19
CA ILE A 177 39.57 -8.32 4.76
C ILE A 177 39.55 -6.85 4.33
N LEU A 178 39.13 -5.95 5.23
CA LEU A 178 39.11 -4.50 5.03
C LEU A 178 40.49 -3.95 4.64
N SER A 179 41.57 -4.47 5.24
CA SER A 179 42.95 -4.08 4.90
C SER A 179 43.42 -4.55 3.51
N MET A 180 42.76 -5.54 2.90
CA MET A 180 43.08 -6.00 1.53
C MET A 180 42.35 -5.22 0.45
N PHE A 181 41.16 -4.68 0.72
CA PHE A 181 40.33 -3.99 -0.28
C PHE A 181 40.24 -2.48 -0.11
N TYR A 182 40.49 -1.96 1.09
CA TYR A 182 40.46 -0.54 1.39
C TYR A 182 41.77 -0.12 2.06
N GLN A 183 42.65 0.56 1.29
CA GLN A 183 43.76 1.35 1.83
C GLN A 183 43.29 2.75 2.29
N GLY A 184 42.01 2.89 2.67
CA GLY A 184 41.45 4.10 3.29
C GLY A 184 41.18 3.81 4.75
N GLU A 185 41.63 4.69 5.64
CA GLU A 185 41.51 4.55 7.08
C GLU A 185 40.07 4.19 7.51
N ASN A 186 39.94 3.23 8.44
CA ASN A 186 38.70 3.00 9.21
C ASN A 186 38.41 4.22 10.10
N LYS A 187 37.98 5.32 9.50
CA LYS A 187 37.32 6.39 10.21
C LYS A 187 35.83 6.23 10.00
N GLU A 188 35.06 6.47 11.06
CA GLU A 188 33.71 6.98 10.94
C GLU A 188 33.79 8.26 10.10
N ASP A 189 33.84 8.11 8.78
CA ASP A 189 33.87 9.22 7.87
C ASP A 189 32.43 9.72 7.80
N ASP A 190 32.15 10.67 8.68
CA ASP A 190 31.00 11.56 8.58
C ASP A 190 31.17 12.36 7.29
N ILE A 191 30.57 11.88 6.21
CA ILE A 191 30.61 12.56 4.92
C ILE A 191 29.39 13.46 4.83
N HIS A 192 29.62 14.76 4.66
CA HIS A 192 28.59 15.67 4.20
C HIS A 192 28.38 15.46 2.69
N VAL A 193 27.51 14.52 2.33
CA VAL A 193 27.00 14.40 0.96
C VAL A 193 25.85 15.39 0.82
N ASN A 194 26.01 16.41 -0.02
CA ASN A 194 24.96 17.37 -0.33
C ASN A 194 24.22 17.87 0.93
N THR A 195 24.97 18.31 1.96
CA THR A 195 24.50 18.89 3.24
C THR A 195 23.71 17.99 4.21
N ALA A 196 23.23 16.81 3.83
CA ALA A 196 22.67 15.86 4.80
C ALA A 196 23.82 15.20 5.60
N TYR A 197 23.65 15.07 6.91
CA TYR A 197 24.63 14.41 7.76
C TYR A 197 24.50 12.89 7.60
N VAL A 198 25.48 12.28 6.92
CA VAL A 198 25.52 10.84 6.67
C VAL A 198 26.48 10.20 7.66
N ARG A 199 26.00 9.19 8.40
CA ARG A 199 26.82 8.33 9.26
C ARG A 199 26.76 6.90 8.76
N TYR A 200 27.91 6.27 8.67
CA TYR A 200 28.01 4.86 8.36
C TYR A 200 28.16 4.04 9.64
N ILE A 201 27.36 3.00 9.77
CA ILE A 201 27.33 2.12 10.95
C ILE A 201 27.59 0.70 10.47
N ASP A 202 28.66 0.09 10.98
CA ASP A 202 28.94 -1.32 10.69
C ASP A 202 28.08 -2.21 11.58
N ARG A 203 27.35 -3.14 10.96
CA ARG A 203 26.41 -4.03 11.64
C ARG A 203 27.11 -4.97 12.63
N SER A 204 26.53 -5.07 13.82
CA SER A 204 26.78 -6.09 14.85
C SER A 204 25.91 -7.35 14.66
N ALA A 205 24.83 -7.25 13.89
CA ALA A 205 23.82 -8.28 13.70
C ALA A 205 23.48 -8.48 12.20
N PRO A 206 22.70 -9.51 11.82
CA PRO A 206 22.19 -9.65 10.46
C PRO A 206 21.35 -8.44 10.02
N ASP A 207 21.31 -8.18 8.71
CA ASP A 207 20.62 -7.04 8.09
C ASP A 207 19.13 -6.92 8.46
N PHE A 208 18.43 -8.03 8.64
CA PHE A 208 17.03 -8.02 9.07
C PHE A 208 16.83 -7.47 10.49
N MET A 209 17.89 -7.28 11.27
CA MET A 209 17.85 -6.65 12.60
C MET A 209 18.12 -5.14 12.55
N ASP A 210 18.32 -4.54 11.37
CA ASP A 210 18.62 -3.11 11.24
C ASP A 210 17.55 -2.22 11.92
N LEU A 211 16.29 -2.67 11.97
CA LEU A 211 15.23 -1.97 12.71
C LEU A 211 15.57 -1.82 14.19
N CYS A 212 16.21 -2.81 14.82
CA CYS A 212 16.57 -2.80 16.23
C CYS A 212 17.99 -2.31 16.52
N GLU A 213 18.94 -2.54 15.60
CA GLU A 213 20.34 -2.19 15.83
C GLU A 213 20.68 -0.74 15.43
N ALA A 214 19.87 -0.09 14.58
CA ALA A 214 20.16 1.26 14.12
C ALA A 214 20.24 2.27 15.29
N PRO A 215 21.37 2.97 15.48
CA PRO A 215 21.60 3.90 16.60
C PRO A 215 21.02 5.29 16.30
N VAL A 216 19.70 5.34 16.11
CA VAL A 216 18.92 6.56 15.81
C VAL A 216 18.88 7.48 17.03
N ARG A 217 19.16 8.78 16.81
CA ARG A 217 19.17 9.81 17.87
C ARG A 217 17.99 10.78 17.80
N THR A 218 17.30 10.83 16.66
CA THR A 218 16.14 11.70 16.44
C THR A 218 14.87 11.09 17.05
N GLU A 219 13.81 11.89 17.18
CA GLU A 219 12.54 11.40 17.74
C GLU A 219 11.88 10.35 16.83
N TYR A 220 11.98 10.56 15.51
CA TYR A 220 11.40 9.68 14.51
C TYR A 220 12.43 9.23 13.48
N PHE A 221 12.20 8.07 12.89
CA PHE A 221 12.97 7.64 11.73
C PHE A 221 12.13 6.81 10.76
N MET A 222 12.57 6.79 9.50
CA MET A 222 12.07 5.88 8.48
C MET A 222 13.17 4.93 8.05
N MET A 223 12.79 3.77 7.55
CA MET A 223 13.74 2.77 7.04
C MET A 223 13.59 2.58 5.54
N THR A 224 14.72 2.37 4.87
CA THR A 224 14.77 1.89 3.49
C THR A 224 15.95 0.96 3.30
N ASN A 225 16.13 0.45 2.07
CA ASN A 225 17.31 -0.33 1.70
C ASN A 225 17.99 0.27 0.46
N ALA A 226 19.17 -0.25 0.15
CA ALA A 226 19.99 0.26 -0.95
C ALA A 226 19.39 0.14 -2.36
N TYR A 227 18.24 -0.54 -2.53
CA TYR A 227 17.59 -0.70 -3.83
C TYR A 227 16.51 0.33 -4.12
N HIS A 228 16.32 1.29 -3.22
CA HIS A 228 15.36 2.36 -3.40
C HIS A 228 16.05 3.71 -3.53
N LYS A 229 15.33 4.67 -4.08
CA LYS A 229 15.64 6.10 -3.99
C LYS A 229 14.51 6.80 -3.27
N VAL A 230 14.79 7.93 -2.62
CA VAL A 230 13.74 8.76 -2.03
C VAL A 230 12.87 9.34 -3.15
N SER A 231 11.56 9.29 -2.95
CA SER A 231 10.60 9.90 -3.88
C SER A 231 10.85 11.41 -3.99
N PRO A 232 10.89 12.00 -5.19
CA PRO A 232 11.09 13.44 -5.36
C PRO A 232 10.05 14.29 -4.63
N ASP A 233 8.85 13.76 -4.42
CA ASP A 233 7.75 14.46 -3.75
C ASP A 233 7.40 13.83 -2.40
N ILE A 234 8.42 13.31 -1.70
CA ILE A 234 8.22 12.69 -0.38
C ILE A 234 7.55 13.69 0.57
N ASN A 235 6.39 13.30 1.09
CA ASN A 235 5.62 14.09 2.02
C ASN A 235 5.21 13.20 3.20
N ILE A 236 5.79 13.47 4.36
CA ILE A 236 5.41 12.80 5.60
C ILE A 236 4.23 13.57 6.18
N MET A 237 3.09 12.88 6.32
CA MET A 237 1.81 13.47 6.70
C MET A 237 1.52 13.25 8.17
N PHE A 238 0.90 14.25 8.80
CA PHE A 238 0.44 14.21 10.17
C PHE A 238 -1.04 14.60 10.24
N THR A 239 -1.78 14.05 11.20
CA THR A 239 -3.12 14.58 11.50
C THR A 239 -3.05 16.06 11.83
N PRO A 240 -4.08 16.86 11.48
CA PRO A 240 -4.16 18.24 11.90
C PRO A 240 -3.91 18.36 13.40
N LYS A 241 -3.05 19.29 13.78
CA LYS A 241 -2.84 19.60 15.19
C LYS A 241 -4.12 20.25 15.72
N ASP A 242 -4.62 19.75 16.83
CA ASP A 242 -5.66 20.45 17.56
C ASP A 242 -4.99 21.42 18.54
N ASP A 243 -4.85 22.66 18.09
CA ASP A 243 -4.25 23.72 18.90
C ASP A 243 -5.07 24.05 20.17
N LEU A 244 -6.35 23.66 20.23
CA LEU A 244 -7.21 23.90 21.39
C LEU A 244 -7.05 22.82 22.46
N SER A 245 -6.89 21.56 22.06
CA SER A 245 -6.63 20.45 23.00
C SER A 245 -5.15 20.23 23.31
N GLY A 246 -4.25 20.86 22.55
CA GLY A 246 -2.81 20.70 22.69
C GLY A 246 -2.30 19.33 22.23
N ILE A 247 -3.15 18.52 21.60
CA ILE A 247 -2.79 17.19 21.11
C ILE A 247 -1.86 17.36 19.89
N PRO A 248 -0.63 16.82 19.94
CA PRO A 248 0.28 16.89 18.80
C PRO A 248 -0.30 16.08 17.62
N GLY A 249 -0.01 16.53 16.41
CA GLY A 249 -0.36 15.77 15.21
C GLY A 249 0.31 14.39 15.25
N ARG A 250 -0.44 13.35 14.90
CA ARG A 250 0.04 11.96 14.82
C ARG A 250 0.49 11.65 13.40
N PRO A 251 1.61 10.94 13.18
CA PRO A 251 2.00 10.51 11.85
C PRO A 251 0.92 9.63 11.22
N LEU A 252 0.65 9.86 9.94
CA LEU A 252 -0.27 9.06 9.14
C LEU A 252 0.49 7.87 8.53
N ILE A 253 0.11 6.65 8.93
CA ILE A 253 0.73 5.40 8.48
C ILE A 253 -0.22 4.67 7.54
N PRO A 254 0.14 4.45 6.26
CA PRO A 254 -0.69 3.69 5.36
C PRO A 254 -0.56 2.19 5.68
N PHE A 255 -1.68 1.46 5.64
CA PHE A 255 -1.73 0.03 5.84
C PHE A 255 -2.55 -0.67 4.75
N THR A 256 -2.31 -1.96 4.58
CA THR A 256 -3.15 -2.84 3.77
C THR A 256 -3.98 -3.73 4.71
N PRO A 257 -5.31 -3.85 4.53
CA PRO A 257 -6.11 -4.76 5.31
C PRO A 257 -5.65 -6.21 5.14
N SER A 258 -5.63 -6.95 6.25
CA SER A 258 -5.12 -8.33 6.28
C SER A 258 -5.95 -9.33 5.46
N GLU A 259 -7.20 -8.97 5.13
CA GLU A 259 -8.15 -9.79 4.36
C GLU A 259 -8.02 -9.61 2.84
N THR A 260 -7.11 -8.74 2.39
CA THR A 260 -6.90 -8.51 0.95
C THR A 260 -6.31 -9.75 0.28
N GLU A 261 -6.81 -10.08 -0.93
CA GLU A 261 -6.32 -11.19 -1.76
C GLU A 261 -4.80 -11.12 -1.97
N TYR A 262 -4.28 -9.90 -2.14
CA TYR A 262 -2.85 -9.63 -2.23
C TYR A 262 -2.06 -10.33 -1.12
N CYS A 263 -2.44 -10.18 0.16
CA CYS A 263 -1.63 -10.78 1.23
C CYS A 263 -1.61 -12.31 1.18
N HIS A 264 -2.70 -12.94 0.73
CA HIS A 264 -2.80 -14.39 0.61
C HIS A 264 -1.89 -14.95 -0.49
N GLU A 265 -1.61 -14.16 -1.53
CA GLU A 265 -0.75 -14.58 -2.65
C GLU A 265 0.76 -14.44 -2.38
N TYR A 266 1.16 -13.57 -1.44
CA TYR A 266 2.57 -13.32 -1.14
C TYR A 266 3.01 -13.98 0.18
N PRO A 267 3.86 -15.04 0.16
CA PRO A 267 4.29 -15.75 1.38
C PRO A 267 4.95 -14.85 2.43
N ALA A 268 5.67 -13.81 2.01
CA ALA A 268 6.26 -12.83 2.92
C ALA A 268 5.20 -12.03 3.70
N CYS A 269 4.07 -11.71 3.06
CA CYS A 269 2.96 -11.02 3.70
C CYS A 269 2.29 -11.94 4.74
N VAL A 270 1.99 -13.18 4.36
CA VAL A 270 1.39 -14.19 5.25
C VAL A 270 2.23 -14.38 6.52
N GLU A 271 3.55 -14.56 6.38
CA GLU A 271 4.42 -14.77 7.54
C GLU A 271 4.53 -13.51 8.41
N THR A 272 4.57 -12.33 7.80
CA THR A 272 4.58 -11.05 8.51
C THR A 272 3.32 -10.85 9.34
N LEU A 273 2.15 -11.14 8.76
CA LEU A 273 0.87 -11.08 9.45
C LEU A 273 0.80 -12.11 10.58
N LYS A 274 1.30 -13.33 10.35
CA LYS A 274 1.36 -14.39 11.37
C LYS A 274 2.19 -13.94 12.58
N HIS A 275 3.39 -13.39 12.38
CA HIS A 275 4.19 -12.84 13.48
C HIS A 275 3.48 -11.68 14.19
N GLY A 276 2.81 -10.80 13.45
CA GLY A 276 1.99 -9.75 14.04
C GLY A 276 0.88 -10.31 14.94
N ARG A 277 0.16 -11.34 14.47
CA ARG A 277 -0.92 -12.01 15.23
C ARG A 277 -0.44 -12.84 16.41
N GLU A 278 0.80 -13.32 16.40
CA GLU A 278 1.42 -13.91 17.59
C GLU A 278 1.61 -12.89 18.73
N ILE A 279 1.78 -11.60 18.40
CA ILE A 279 1.92 -10.49 19.36
C ILE A 279 0.54 -9.92 19.74
N PHE A 280 -0.33 -9.71 18.75
CA PHE A 280 -1.68 -9.16 18.93
C PHE A 280 -2.68 -9.91 18.04
N GLY A 281 -3.47 -10.80 18.64
CA GLY A 281 -4.31 -11.76 17.92
C GLY A 281 -5.30 -11.16 16.91
N ASP A 282 -5.82 -9.97 17.22
CA ASP A 282 -6.82 -9.27 16.42
C ASP A 282 -6.19 -8.33 15.36
N LEU A 283 -4.89 -8.47 15.07
CA LEU A 283 -4.24 -7.62 14.08
C LEU A 283 -4.85 -7.81 12.69
N ASP A 284 -5.38 -6.71 12.17
CA ASP A 284 -6.07 -6.59 10.89
C ASP A 284 -5.30 -5.72 9.87
N LYS A 285 -4.15 -5.15 10.27
CA LYS A 285 -3.37 -4.18 9.49
C LYS A 285 -1.98 -4.71 9.14
N ILE A 286 -1.59 -4.52 7.88
CA ILE A 286 -0.26 -4.84 7.38
C ILE A 286 0.42 -3.55 6.98
N VAL A 287 1.53 -3.25 7.63
CA VAL A 287 2.33 -2.05 7.42
C VAL A 287 3.70 -2.45 6.88
N LEU A 288 4.11 -1.80 5.79
CA LEU A 288 5.42 -2.02 5.18
C LEU A 288 6.49 -1.22 5.92
N ASP A 289 7.70 -1.77 6.00
CA ASP A 289 8.84 -1.11 6.67
C ASP A 289 9.16 0.27 6.06
N PHE A 290 8.98 0.39 4.73
CA PHE A 290 9.22 1.59 3.95
C PHE A 290 8.18 2.70 4.16
N ASP A 291 7.01 2.34 4.71
CA ASP A 291 5.91 3.28 4.94
C ASP A 291 5.83 3.74 6.40
N MET A 292 6.62 3.13 7.28
CA MET A 292 6.53 3.36 8.71
C MET A 292 7.42 4.52 9.16
N LEU A 293 6.83 5.47 9.89
CA LEU A 293 7.55 6.47 10.67
C LEU A 293 7.68 6.00 12.12
N TYR A 294 8.77 5.32 12.44
CA TYR A 294 9.03 4.77 13.77
C TYR A 294 9.31 5.89 14.77
N LYS A 295 8.68 5.85 15.94
CA LYS A 295 9.09 6.67 17.08
C LYS A 295 10.22 5.94 17.81
N THR A 296 11.39 6.57 17.89
CA THR A 296 12.62 5.93 18.35
C THR A 296 12.49 5.28 19.74
N SER A 297 11.82 5.95 20.68
CA SER A 297 11.63 5.42 22.04
C SER A 297 10.78 4.14 22.05
N ALA A 298 9.64 4.16 21.39
CA ALA A 298 8.74 3.01 21.33
C ALA A 298 9.34 1.87 20.51
N ARG A 299 10.13 2.18 19.46
CA ARG A 299 10.93 1.18 18.76
C ARG A 299 11.89 0.48 19.71
N ASN A 300 12.61 1.21 20.56
CA ASN A 300 13.58 0.61 21.49
C ASN A 300 12.87 -0.36 22.45
N ASP A 301 11.70 0.03 22.97
CA ASP A 301 10.89 -0.84 23.83
C ASP A 301 10.42 -2.10 23.09
N PHE A 302 9.93 -1.94 21.85
CA PHE A 302 9.58 -3.05 20.98
C PHE A 302 10.77 -3.99 20.72
N CYS A 303 11.96 -3.46 20.48
CA CYS A 303 13.16 -4.25 20.22
C CYS A 303 13.66 -5.03 21.46
N ASN A 304 13.45 -4.48 22.65
CA ASN A 304 13.68 -5.20 23.91
C ASN A 304 12.67 -6.35 24.07
N PHE A 305 11.39 -6.10 23.78
CA PHE A 305 10.35 -7.12 23.74
C PHE A 305 10.69 -8.22 22.72
N TRP A 306 11.03 -7.84 21.48
CA TRP A 306 11.37 -8.75 20.39
C TRP A 306 12.54 -9.66 20.75
N THR A 307 13.62 -9.08 21.28
CA THR A 307 14.80 -9.84 21.72
C THR A 307 14.45 -10.82 22.84
N THR A 308 13.56 -10.43 23.76
CA THR A 308 13.12 -11.32 24.84
C THR A 308 12.28 -12.48 24.32
N ALA A 309 11.38 -12.23 23.36
CA ALA A 309 10.48 -13.24 22.80
C ALA A 309 11.18 -14.19 21.82
N HIS A 310 12.12 -13.67 21.01
CA HIS A 310 12.71 -14.37 19.87
C HIS A 310 14.22 -14.63 20.01
N GLY A 311 14.81 -14.24 21.14
CA GLY A 311 16.25 -14.35 21.40
C GLY A 311 17.08 -13.31 20.64
N PRO A 312 18.38 -13.20 20.97
CA PRO A 312 19.29 -12.30 20.27
C PRO A 312 19.34 -12.66 18.78
N ASN A 313 19.26 -11.65 17.91
CA ASN A 313 19.27 -11.78 16.45
C ASN A 313 18.20 -12.75 15.90
N GLY A 314 17.08 -12.95 16.62
CA GLY A 314 16.02 -13.87 16.20
C GLY A 314 16.38 -15.36 16.31
N ALA A 315 17.38 -15.73 17.11
CA ALA A 315 17.90 -17.10 17.21
C ALA A 315 16.83 -18.17 17.56
N LEU A 316 15.73 -17.79 18.22
CA LEU A 316 14.64 -18.71 18.57
C LEU A 316 13.64 -18.91 17.43
N LEU A 317 13.61 -18.03 16.42
CA LEU A 317 12.75 -18.19 15.24
C LEU A 317 13.16 -19.44 14.44
N SER A 318 14.46 -19.73 14.36
CA SER A 318 14.97 -20.92 13.66
C SER A 318 14.74 -22.24 14.41
N ARG A 319 14.49 -22.20 15.72
CA ARG A 319 14.37 -23.41 16.57
C ARG A 319 12.96 -23.99 16.65
N ARG A 320 11.92 -23.24 16.26
CA ARG A 320 10.51 -23.67 16.34
C ARG A 320 10.05 -24.59 15.19
N GLY A 321 10.96 -25.03 14.32
CA GLY A 321 10.78 -26.20 13.47
C GLY A 321 10.55 -25.92 11.98
N LYS A 322 11.32 -26.65 11.15
CA LYS A 322 11.08 -26.98 9.72
C LYS A 322 10.33 -25.95 8.87
N VAL A 323 10.87 -24.75 8.70
CA VAL A 323 10.52 -23.97 7.52
C VAL A 323 11.79 -23.85 6.70
N ASN A 324 11.77 -24.44 5.50
CA ASN A 324 12.60 -23.99 4.38
C ASN A 324 12.16 -22.57 4.06
N VAL A 325 12.48 -21.63 4.96
CA VAL A 325 12.14 -20.22 4.81
C VAL A 325 13.00 -19.77 3.64
N LEU A 326 12.37 -19.62 2.48
CA LEU A 326 12.98 -19.03 1.30
C LEU A 326 13.76 -17.78 1.74
N PRO A 327 14.95 -17.51 1.19
CA PRO A 327 15.82 -16.41 1.63
C PRO A 327 15.19 -15.01 1.54
N TYR A 328 13.96 -14.90 1.00
CA TYR A 328 13.20 -13.66 0.80
C TYR A 328 12.08 -13.43 1.84
N ILE A 329 11.83 -14.37 2.77
CA ILE A 329 10.80 -14.18 3.80
C ILE A 329 11.43 -13.46 5.01
N PRO A 330 10.80 -12.38 5.53
CA PRO A 330 11.34 -11.62 6.66
C PRO A 330 11.58 -12.51 7.89
N ARG A 331 12.82 -12.53 8.37
CA ARG A 331 13.22 -13.26 9.58
C ARG A 331 13.32 -12.36 10.82
N GLY A 332 13.05 -11.08 10.63
CA GLY A 332 13.33 -10.04 11.61
C GLY A 332 12.08 -9.29 12.06
N PRO A 333 12.28 -8.35 13.00
CA PRO A 333 11.24 -7.40 13.36
C PRO A 333 10.84 -6.58 12.13
N THR A 334 9.54 -6.41 11.94
CA THR A 334 8.92 -5.62 10.84
C THR A 334 8.03 -4.50 11.40
N ALA A 335 7.69 -3.52 10.57
CA ALA A 335 6.69 -2.49 10.87
C ALA A 335 5.37 -3.09 11.34
N THR A 336 4.92 -4.17 10.70
CA THR A 336 3.69 -4.87 11.10
C THR A 336 3.81 -5.44 12.53
N SER A 337 4.93 -6.09 12.87
CA SER A 337 5.15 -6.59 14.24
C SER A 337 5.33 -5.47 15.27
N TYR A 338 5.93 -4.34 14.88
CA TYR A 338 6.02 -3.14 15.72
C TYR A 338 4.63 -2.56 16.01
N VAL A 339 3.79 -2.42 14.98
CA VAL A 339 2.40 -1.96 15.14
C VAL A 339 1.58 -2.93 15.99
N ALA A 340 1.77 -4.25 15.81
CA ALA A 340 1.14 -5.26 16.65
C ALA A 340 1.53 -5.11 18.13
N TYR A 341 2.81 -4.87 18.40
CA TYR A 341 3.29 -4.58 19.75
C TYR A 341 2.64 -3.30 20.32
N LEU A 342 2.54 -2.23 19.53
CA LEU A 342 1.86 -1.01 19.99
C LEU A 342 0.38 -1.23 20.31
N TYR A 343 -0.32 -2.06 19.54
CA TYR A 343 -1.70 -2.44 19.84
C TYR A 343 -1.79 -3.25 21.13
N SER A 344 -0.86 -4.20 21.35
CA SER A 344 -0.88 -5.04 22.56
C SER A 344 -0.65 -4.26 23.86
N ILE A 345 -0.01 -3.09 23.78
CA ILE A 345 0.19 -2.17 24.92
C ILE A 345 -0.73 -0.93 24.88
N GLY A 346 -1.68 -0.86 23.93
CA GLY A 346 -2.67 0.21 23.85
C GLY A 346 -2.15 1.58 23.37
N LEU A 347 -1.00 1.64 22.72
CA LEU A 347 -0.38 2.91 22.26
C LEU A 347 -0.55 3.18 20.75
N ALA A 348 -0.99 2.21 19.95
CA ALA A 348 -1.03 2.36 18.49
C ALA A 348 -1.85 3.57 18.02
N ASP A 349 -3.11 3.69 18.48
CA ASP A 349 -4.01 4.78 18.07
C ASP A 349 -3.74 6.10 18.83
N GLU A 350 -2.98 6.07 19.92
CA GLU A 350 -2.48 7.29 20.57
C GLU A 350 -1.33 7.89 19.76
N MET A 351 -0.45 7.04 19.23
CA MET A 351 0.77 7.48 18.58
C MET A 351 0.59 7.75 17.09
N TYR A 352 -0.29 7.02 16.41
CA TYR A 352 -0.42 7.03 14.96
C TYR A 352 -1.86 7.24 14.52
N ALA A 353 -2.01 7.74 13.30
CA ALA A 353 -3.25 7.60 12.53
C ALA A 353 -3.01 6.59 11.42
N PHE A 354 -3.95 5.67 11.21
CA PHE A 354 -3.82 4.63 10.20
C PHE A 354 -4.75 4.91 9.01
N SER A 355 -4.23 4.76 7.79
CA SER A 355 -4.99 4.96 6.54
C SER A 355 -4.98 3.68 5.70
N ASP A 356 -6.17 3.18 5.36
CA ASP A 356 -6.30 2.03 4.46
C ASP A 356 -5.90 2.45 3.03
N ARG A 357 -4.80 1.89 2.52
CA ARG A 357 -4.31 2.23 1.18
C ARG A 357 -5.15 1.64 0.06
N THR A 358 -5.94 0.60 0.32
CA THR A 358 -6.85 0.04 -0.70
C THR A 358 -8.04 0.94 -0.94
N MET A 359 -8.40 1.74 0.07
CA MET A 359 -9.51 2.67 0.01
C MET A 359 -9.06 4.11 -0.27
N HIS A 360 -7.85 4.51 0.12
CA HIS A 360 -7.37 5.91 0.07
C HIS A 360 -6.06 6.10 -0.67
N GLY A 361 -5.54 5.03 -1.28
CA GLY A 361 -4.18 4.95 -1.82
C GLY A 361 -3.10 5.27 -0.80
N SER A 362 -1.87 5.35 -1.31
CA SER A 362 -0.68 5.75 -0.57
C SER A 362 0.29 6.46 -1.50
N ARG A 363 1.08 7.38 -0.95
CA ARG A 363 2.23 7.96 -1.65
C ARG A 363 3.48 7.22 -1.20
N ASP A 364 4.17 6.58 -2.12
CA ASP A 364 5.40 5.85 -1.80
C ASP A 364 6.51 6.85 -1.43
N ALA A 365 7.03 6.73 -0.21
CA ALA A 365 8.17 7.52 0.23
C ALA A 365 9.47 7.13 -0.51
N PHE A 366 9.52 5.88 -0.99
CA PHE A 366 10.69 5.29 -1.61
C PHE A 366 10.32 4.58 -2.92
N LEU A 367 11.05 4.88 -3.98
CA LEU A 367 10.84 4.30 -5.30
C LEU A 367 11.90 3.24 -5.55
N LYS A 368 11.49 2.05 -5.99
CA LYS A 368 12.41 0.97 -6.35
C LYS A 368 13.24 1.36 -7.57
N VAL A 369 14.56 1.14 -7.52
CA VAL A 369 15.50 1.48 -8.61
C VAL A 369 15.93 0.24 -9.41
N LEU A 370 15.96 -0.93 -8.77
CA LEU A 370 16.33 -2.20 -9.41
C LEU A 370 15.10 -3.11 -9.58
N GLU A 371 14.92 -3.71 -10.75
CA GLU A 371 13.83 -4.66 -10.98
C GLU A 371 14.08 -6.01 -10.27
N GLY A 372 12.99 -6.76 -10.01
CA GLY A 372 13.00 -7.92 -9.09
C GLY A 372 13.99 -9.04 -9.41
N ASP A 373 14.32 -9.25 -10.68
CA ASP A 373 15.23 -10.31 -11.10
C ASP A 373 16.71 -9.99 -10.78
N GLU A 374 17.09 -8.71 -10.66
CA GLU A 374 18.45 -8.32 -10.28
C GLU A 374 18.70 -8.45 -8.77
N GLN A 375 17.71 -8.16 -7.93
CA GLN A 375 17.82 -8.28 -6.47
C GLN A 375 18.00 -9.73 -6.00
N ILE A 376 17.21 -10.63 -6.58
CA ILE A 376 17.25 -12.07 -6.29
C ILE A 376 18.57 -12.64 -6.80
N ASN A 377 19.00 -12.27 -8.01
CA ASN A 377 20.26 -12.74 -8.58
C ASN A 377 21.48 -12.21 -7.82
N SER A 378 21.52 -10.92 -7.46
CA SER A 378 22.60 -10.33 -6.65
C SER A 378 22.80 -11.10 -5.34
N ARG A 379 21.72 -11.29 -4.57
CA ARG A 379 21.77 -12.07 -3.32
C ARG A 379 22.16 -13.53 -3.53
N LEU A 380 21.62 -14.22 -4.53
CA LEU A 380 21.94 -15.63 -4.78
C LEU A 380 23.40 -15.82 -5.22
N THR A 381 23.92 -14.93 -6.07
CA THR A 381 25.33 -14.96 -6.48
C THR A 381 26.28 -14.75 -5.31
N TRP A 382 25.90 -13.95 -4.31
CA TRP A 382 26.72 -13.70 -3.13
C TRP A 382 26.78 -14.92 -2.17
N PHE A 383 25.71 -15.71 -2.07
CA PHE A 383 25.71 -16.98 -1.32
C PHE A 383 26.42 -18.15 -2.05
N GLY A 384 27.13 -17.89 -3.15
CA GLY A 384 27.85 -18.91 -3.90
C GLY A 384 26.94 -19.88 -4.66
N VAL A 385 25.67 -19.51 -4.87
CA VAL A 385 24.75 -20.28 -5.71
C VAL A 385 24.97 -19.81 -7.16
N PRO A 386 25.43 -20.68 -8.08
CA PRO A 386 25.65 -20.30 -9.47
C PRO A 386 24.35 -19.74 -10.07
N GLY A 387 24.46 -18.57 -10.70
CA GLY A 387 23.33 -17.71 -11.08
C GLY A 387 22.14 -18.47 -11.69
N PHE A 388 21.00 -18.37 -11.01
CA PHE A 388 19.71 -18.78 -11.54
C PHE A 388 19.27 -17.78 -12.62
N LYS A 389 19.69 -18.00 -13.87
CA LYS A 389 19.14 -17.23 -14.99
C LYS A 389 17.68 -17.63 -15.19
N HIS A 390 16.76 -16.80 -14.73
CA HIS A 390 15.37 -16.84 -15.22
C HIS A 390 15.37 -16.41 -16.69
N HIS A 391 15.44 -17.38 -17.61
CA HIS A 391 15.06 -17.13 -18.99
C HIS A 391 13.54 -17.06 -19.08
N LYS A 392 12.97 -15.85 -18.98
CA LYS A 392 11.64 -15.58 -19.54
C LYS A 392 11.76 -15.57 -21.07
N SER A 393 11.64 -16.72 -21.71
CA SER A 393 11.32 -16.77 -23.13
C SER A 393 9.81 -16.66 -23.28
N VAL A 394 9.30 -15.45 -23.53
CA VAL A 394 7.91 -15.28 -23.97
C VAL A 394 7.86 -15.67 -25.44
N GLN A 395 7.21 -16.80 -25.74
CA GLN A 395 6.95 -17.24 -27.11
C GLN A 395 5.44 -17.22 -27.34
N GLN A 396 4.98 -16.46 -28.35
CA GLN A 396 3.59 -16.49 -28.80
C GLN A 396 3.29 -17.85 -29.45
N CYS A 397 2.15 -18.46 -29.11
CA CYS A 397 1.68 -19.67 -29.78
C CYS A 397 1.42 -19.31 -31.27
N ALA A 398 2.08 -19.97 -32.23
CA ALA A 398 1.93 -19.64 -33.65
C ALA A 398 0.52 -20.02 -34.15
N PRO A 399 -0.16 -19.18 -34.95
CA PRO A 399 -1.44 -19.54 -35.54
C PRO A 399 -1.27 -20.70 -36.52
N MET A 400 -2.14 -21.71 -36.44
CA MET A 400 -2.19 -22.85 -37.37
C MET A 400 -2.56 -22.38 -38.78
N ASN A 401 -1.58 -21.96 -39.57
CA ASN A 401 -1.72 -21.76 -41.02
C ASN A 401 -0.49 -22.32 -41.74
N GLU A 402 -0.11 -23.57 -41.47
CA GLU A 402 0.73 -24.36 -42.39
C GLU A 402 0.76 -25.86 -42.00
N PRO A 403 0.43 -26.80 -42.91
CA PRO A 403 0.42 -28.22 -42.61
C PRO A 403 1.80 -28.84 -42.85
N SER A 404 2.76 -28.64 -41.93
CA SER A 404 3.89 -29.58 -41.78
C SER A 404 4.69 -29.35 -40.50
N LYS A 405 4.28 -29.98 -39.40
CA LYS A 405 5.17 -30.50 -38.34
C LYS A 405 4.35 -31.34 -37.37
N GLN A 406 4.59 -32.66 -37.37
CA GLN A 406 3.94 -33.60 -36.47
C GLN A 406 4.39 -33.35 -35.02
N CYS A 407 3.46 -32.96 -34.15
CA CYS A 407 3.61 -33.10 -32.69
C CYS A 407 3.33 -34.58 -32.34
N GLY A 408 4.21 -35.20 -31.54
CA GLY A 408 4.16 -36.63 -31.23
C GLY A 408 2.83 -37.07 -30.59
N SER A 409 2.28 -38.18 -31.07
CA SER A 409 1.03 -38.77 -30.58
C SER A 409 1.23 -39.44 -29.21
N THR A 410 0.51 -38.96 -28.20
CA THR A 410 0.07 -39.80 -27.08
C THR A 410 -1.45 -39.79 -27.04
N SER A 411 -2.03 -40.96 -26.78
CA SER A 411 -3.43 -41.28 -26.98
C SER A 411 -4.32 -40.60 -25.95
N GLU A 412 -4.91 -39.46 -26.31
CA GLU A 412 -6.21 -38.98 -25.82
C GLU A 412 -6.67 -37.79 -26.67
N ASN A 413 -7.90 -37.87 -27.20
CA ASN A 413 -8.44 -36.97 -28.22
C ASN A 413 -8.82 -35.58 -27.67
N VAL A 414 -7.85 -34.67 -27.55
CA VAL A 414 -8.09 -33.21 -27.46
C VAL A 414 -7.03 -32.48 -28.29
N PRO A 415 -7.37 -31.52 -29.18
CA PRO A 415 -6.36 -30.75 -29.91
C PRO A 415 -5.59 -29.85 -28.92
N LYS A 416 -4.29 -30.08 -28.73
CA LYS A 416 -3.41 -29.19 -27.96
C LYS A 416 -2.69 -28.22 -28.91
N ASN A 417 -2.71 -26.92 -28.57
CA ASN A 417 -1.84 -25.93 -29.19
C ASN A 417 -0.36 -26.28 -28.86
N CYS A 418 0.51 -26.39 -29.86
CA CYS A 418 1.90 -26.81 -29.65
C CYS A 418 2.84 -25.61 -29.40
N CYS A 419 3.60 -25.65 -28.30
CA CYS A 419 4.76 -24.79 -28.06
C CYS A 419 6.00 -25.40 -28.73
N GLN A 420 6.92 -24.58 -29.27
CA GLN A 420 8.17 -25.07 -29.88
C GLN A 420 9.14 -25.68 -28.85
N ASN A 421 8.94 -25.41 -27.56
CA ASN A 421 9.78 -25.90 -26.46
C ASN A 421 9.02 -26.94 -25.63
N GLN A 422 9.58 -28.14 -25.46
CA GLN A 422 8.89 -29.31 -24.89
C GLN A 422 8.52 -29.16 -23.40
N SER A 423 8.97 -28.11 -22.72
CA SER A 423 8.72 -27.84 -21.30
C SER A 423 7.65 -26.75 -21.03
N LEU A 424 6.89 -26.35 -22.04
CA LEU A 424 5.85 -25.32 -21.95
C LEU A 424 4.48 -25.86 -22.38
N GLU A 425 3.41 -25.45 -21.71
CA GLU A 425 2.02 -25.72 -22.12
C GLU A 425 1.33 -24.42 -22.55
N CYS A 426 0.58 -24.41 -23.66
CA CYS A 426 -0.24 -23.24 -24.04
C CYS A 426 -1.45 -23.14 -23.08
N SER A 427 -1.62 -22.00 -22.43
CA SER A 427 -2.80 -21.67 -21.62
C SER A 427 -3.99 -21.34 -22.53
N ALA A 428 -5.08 -22.09 -22.39
CA ALA A 428 -6.31 -21.89 -23.17
C ALA A 428 -7.01 -20.54 -22.89
N LYS A 429 -6.61 -19.81 -21.84
CA LYS A 429 -7.17 -18.49 -21.50
C LYS A 429 -6.39 -17.32 -22.10
N THR A 430 -5.13 -17.51 -22.47
CA THR A 430 -4.21 -16.39 -22.78
C THR A 430 -3.47 -16.53 -24.10
N ASP A 431 -3.58 -17.65 -24.82
CA ASP A 431 -2.82 -17.97 -26.04
C ASP A 431 -1.29 -17.81 -25.88
N MET A 432 -0.80 -17.98 -24.65
CA MET A 432 0.62 -17.91 -24.29
C MET A 432 1.11 -19.25 -23.74
N CYS A 433 2.34 -19.62 -24.11
CA CYS A 433 3.06 -20.76 -23.54
C CYS A 433 3.54 -20.41 -22.11
N VAL A 434 3.14 -21.18 -21.11
CA VAL A 434 3.51 -20.98 -19.70
C VAL A 434 4.25 -22.21 -19.19
N SER A 435 5.29 -22.04 -18.36
CA SER A 435 6.05 -23.17 -17.82
C SER A 435 5.27 -23.89 -16.73
N VAL A 436 5.16 -25.21 -16.83
CA VAL A 436 4.61 -26.05 -15.76
C VAL A 436 5.77 -26.60 -14.93
N TYR A 437 5.84 -26.22 -13.65
CA TYR A 437 6.88 -26.72 -12.75
C TYR A 437 6.47 -28.10 -12.19
N GLN A 438 7.21 -29.15 -12.54
CA GLN A 438 7.24 -30.40 -11.78
C GLN A 438 8.53 -30.46 -10.95
N TYR A 439 8.40 -30.56 -9.63
CA TYR A 439 9.51 -30.83 -8.73
C TYR A 439 9.86 -32.32 -8.79
N SER A 440 11.07 -32.64 -9.23
CA SER A 440 11.68 -33.93 -8.92
C SER A 440 12.81 -33.71 -7.91
N SER A 441 12.72 -34.42 -6.79
CA SER A 441 13.80 -34.54 -5.81
C SER A 441 14.92 -35.38 -6.43
N LEU A 442 16.15 -34.89 -6.41
CA LEU A 442 17.32 -35.72 -6.68
C LEU A 442 18.27 -35.66 -5.48
N ASP A 443 18.43 -36.83 -4.88
CA ASP A 443 19.46 -37.19 -3.91
C ASP A 443 20.87 -36.95 -4.47
N ARG A 444 21.74 -36.33 -3.67
CA ARG A 444 22.99 -36.89 -3.15
C ARG A 444 23.65 -35.99 -2.13
#